data_AF-A0A094AKM6-F1
#
_entry.id   AF-A0A094AKM6-F1
#
_cell.length_a   1.000
_cell.length_b   1.000
_cell.length_c   1.000
_cell.angle_alpha   90.00
_cell.angle_beta   90.00
_cell.angle_gamma   90.00
#
_symmetry.space_group_name_H-M   'P 1'
#
loop_
_entity.id
_entity.type
_entity.pdbx_description
1 polymer ?
#
loop_
_entity_poly.entity_id
_entity_poly.type
_entity_poly.pdbx_seq_one_letter_code
_entity_poly.pdbx_strand_id
1 'polypeptide(L)'
;MRNSKGLYIDGFHISHNRHHGHVGKRHLECNIRNEMVYTYNQGVLLSGQRGLWEATGSREYLEDGHSLISSVINATGFDLDSQTVYAEAVSNNSSRRRLGTWHGIGRNGILEEACDAYGTCSQDAQTFKGIFFHHFALFCEPLPAYVVKPGETVDIPQLEALKEWHVQKCKGYGTWVQGNAAAANETLNSKGEAGMWWGAHLTTASGTNVGEGGEIPEGAVDYRNSGVPRDRVWSYGRAKGREQQSVKTGAAAREPEFAGRTTQDANDRGIGRTVETQAGLVAVLRAAWEGVEAES
;
A
#
# COMPACT_ATOMS: atom_id res chain seq x y z
N MET A 1 -10.57 -12.01 0.22
CA MET A 1 -9.58 -11.08 -0.36
C MET A 1 -9.17 -9.96 0.58
N ARG A 2 -10.00 -9.51 1.55
CA ARG A 2 -9.56 -8.52 2.55
C ARG A 2 -9.02 -9.19 3.82
N ASN A 3 -8.13 -8.51 4.53
CA ASN A 3 -7.69 -8.86 5.89
C ASN A 3 -8.61 -8.21 6.95
N SER A 4 -8.29 -8.36 8.24
CA SER A 4 -9.09 -7.82 9.35
C SER A 4 -9.14 -6.28 9.40
N LYS A 5 -8.23 -5.59 8.71
CA LYS A 5 -8.20 -4.12 8.59
C LYS A 5 -8.96 -3.60 7.37
N GLY A 6 -9.59 -4.49 6.60
CA GLY A 6 -10.30 -4.12 5.36
C GLY A 6 -9.40 -3.94 4.14
N LEU A 7 -8.10 -4.24 4.25
CA LEU A 7 -7.14 -4.10 3.16
C LEU A 7 -7.11 -5.37 2.30
N TYR A 8 -6.99 -5.20 0.98
CA TYR A 8 -6.83 -6.30 0.05
C TYR A 8 -5.45 -6.93 0.17
N ILE A 9 -5.44 -8.24 0.41
CA ILE A 9 -4.23 -9.05 0.44
C ILE A 9 -3.73 -9.34 -0.98
N ASP A 10 -2.46 -9.70 -1.11
CA ASP A 10 -1.79 -9.96 -2.40
C ASP A 10 -2.46 -11.08 -3.21
N GLY A 11 -2.91 -12.15 -2.54
CA GLY A 11 -3.73 -13.15 -3.22
C GLY A 11 -3.72 -14.52 -2.57
N PHE A 12 -3.84 -15.54 -3.42
CA PHE A 12 -3.92 -16.93 -3.01
C PHE A 12 -3.03 -17.83 -3.86
N HIS A 13 -2.44 -18.85 -3.23
CA HIS A 13 -1.91 -20.03 -3.90
C HIS A 13 -2.99 -21.11 -4.01
N ILE A 14 -2.88 -21.91 -5.07
CA ILE A 14 -3.72 -23.08 -5.29
C ILE A 14 -3.18 -24.23 -4.45
N SER A 15 -3.92 -24.63 -3.41
CA SER A 15 -3.60 -25.86 -2.69
C SER A 15 -3.67 -27.05 -3.65
N HIS A 16 -2.69 -27.93 -3.51
CA HIS A 16 -2.57 -29.19 -4.22
C HIS A 16 -2.52 -30.35 -3.22
N ASN A 17 -2.91 -31.54 -3.67
CA ASN A 17 -2.89 -32.79 -2.89
C ASN A 17 -1.62 -33.06 -2.07
N ARG A 18 -0.46 -32.55 -2.52
CA ARG A 18 0.83 -32.71 -1.83
C ARG A 18 1.03 -31.78 -0.63
N HIS A 19 0.23 -30.73 -0.47
CA HIS A 19 0.28 -29.87 0.72
C HIS A 19 -0.36 -30.52 1.95
N HIS A 20 -1.24 -31.52 1.74
CA HIS A 20 -2.01 -32.18 2.81
C HIS A 20 -1.84 -33.70 2.87
N GLY A 21 -0.85 -34.28 2.17
CA GLY A 21 -0.60 -35.72 2.22
C GLY A 21 -1.72 -36.61 1.65
N HIS A 22 -2.66 -36.03 0.89
CA HIS A 22 -3.80 -36.78 0.36
C HIS A 22 -3.48 -37.41 -1.00
N VAL A 23 -3.57 -38.74 -1.08
CA VAL A 23 -3.54 -39.50 -2.33
C VAL A 23 -4.99 -39.61 -2.84
N GLY A 24 -5.42 -38.67 -3.67
CA GLY A 24 -6.81 -38.57 -4.15
C GLY A 24 -6.98 -37.63 -5.34
N LYS A 25 -8.23 -37.30 -5.72
CA LYS A 25 -8.58 -36.39 -6.82
C LYS A 25 -7.83 -35.06 -6.70
N ARG A 26 -7.44 -34.43 -7.82
CA ARG A 26 -6.73 -33.13 -7.84
C ARG A 26 -7.54 -32.08 -7.05
N HIS A 27 -7.15 -31.78 -5.80
CA HIS A 27 -7.54 -30.54 -5.14
C HIS A 27 -6.79 -29.40 -5.82
N LEU A 28 -7.55 -28.45 -6.35
CA LEU A 28 -7.10 -27.23 -7.01
C LEU A 28 -7.96 -26.09 -6.46
N GLU A 29 -7.73 -25.72 -5.19
CA GLU A 29 -8.51 -24.68 -4.52
C GLU A 29 -7.62 -23.47 -4.26
N CYS A 30 -8.06 -22.27 -4.67
CA CYS A 30 -7.40 -20.99 -4.38
C CYS A 30 -7.65 -20.57 -2.92
N ASN A 31 -7.04 -21.29 -1.96
CA ASN A 31 -7.35 -21.16 -0.54
C ASN A 31 -6.15 -20.84 0.35
N ILE A 32 -4.91 -20.87 -0.17
CA ILE A 32 -3.71 -20.54 0.61
C ILE A 32 -3.45 -19.05 0.48
N ARG A 33 -3.79 -18.27 1.50
CA ARG A 33 -3.69 -16.80 1.49
C ARG A 33 -2.24 -16.35 1.60
N ASN A 34 -1.86 -15.33 0.83
CA ASN A 34 -0.69 -14.50 1.09
C ASN A 34 -1.19 -13.19 1.72
N GLU A 35 -1.04 -13.03 3.03
CA GLU A 35 -1.55 -11.87 3.78
C GLU A 35 -0.76 -10.57 3.52
N MET A 36 0.20 -10.56 2.58
CA MET A 36 0.91 -9.35 2.18
C MET A 36 -0.08 -8.29 1.70
N VAL A 37 0.19 -7.05 2.08
CA VAL A 37 -0.56 -5.88 1.62
C VAL A 37 0.43 -4.94 0.95
N TYR A 38 0.08 -4.50 -0.25
CA TYR A 38 0.79 -3.47 -1.00
C TYR A 38 -0.17 -2.32 -1.30
N THR A 39 0.34 -1.09 -1.36
CA THR A 39 -0.52 0.09 -1.59
C THR A 39 -1.18 0.07 -2.96
N TYR A 40 -0.47 -0.43 -3.99
CA TYR A 40 -1.00 -0.50 -5.36
C TYR A 40 -2.23 -1.42 -5.46
N ASN A 41 -2.28 -2.53 -4.72
CA ASN A 41 -3.45 -3.43 -4.69
C ASN A 41 -4.71 -2.70 -4.24
N GLN A 42 -4.57 -1.74 -3.31
CA GLN A 42 -5.68 -0.94 -2.83
C GLN A 42 -6.07 0.10 -3.89
N GLY A 43 -5.07 0.72 -4.52
CA GLY A 43 -5.25 1.75 -5.55
C GLY A 43 -6.01 1.26 -6.77
N VAL A 44 -5.52 0.21 -7.44
CA VAL A 44 -6.07 -0.26 -8.72
C VAL A 44 -7.58 -0.55 -8.65
N LEU A 45 -8.04 -1.03 -7.49
CA LEU A 45 -9.44 -1.31 -7.24
C LEU A 45 -10.30 -0.05 -7.23
N LEU A 46 -9.79 1.11 -6.79
CA LEU A 46 -10.57 2.35 -6.74
C LEU A 46 -11.07 2.76 -8.13
N SER A 47 -10.16 2.85 -9.11
CA SER A 47 -10.58 3.17 -10.48
C SER A 47 -11.44 2.07 -11.12
N GLY A 48 -11.21 0.80 -10.75
CA GLY A 48 -12.07 -0.31 -11.18
C GLY A 48 -13.50 -0.18 -10.64
N GLN A 49 -13.65 0.19 -9.37
CA GLN A 49 -14.94 0.45 -8.75
C GLN A 49 -15.66 1.64 -9.40
N ARG A 50 -14.94 2.74 -9.68
CA ARG A 50 -15.51 3.86 -10.45
C ARG A 50 -16.00 3.40 -11.82
N GLY A 51 -15.18 2.65 -12.56
CA GLY A 51 -15.56 2.12 -13.87
C GLY A 51 -16.78 1.19 -13.83
N LEU A 52 -16.90 0.36 -12.79
CA LEU A 52 -18.09 -0.47 -12.59
C LEU A 52 -19.33 0.37 -12.31
N TRP A 53 -19.21 1.43 -11.50
CA TRP A 53 -20.31 2.38 -11.33
C TRP A 53 -20.67 3.06 -12.66
N GLU A 54 -19.71 3.53 -13.45
CA GLU A 54 -19.96 4.15 -14.75
C GLU A 54 -20.66 3.19 -15.73
N ALA A 55 -20.33 1.91 -15.68
CA ALA A 55 -20.92 0.88 -16.55
C ALA A 55 -22.33 0.43 -16.12
N THR A 56 -22.63 0.48 -14.82
CA THR A 56 -23.83 -0.16 -14.25
C THR A 56 -24.78 0.78 -13.55
N GLY A 57 -24.33 1.99 -13.21
CA GLY A 57 -24.97 2.94 -12.30
C GLY A 57 -25.18 2.43 -10.87
N SER A 58 -24.59 1.29 -10.47
CA SER A 58 -24.77 0.75 -9.13
C SER A 58 -23.94 1.53 -8.11
N ARG A 59 -24.62 2.23 -7.21
CA ARG A 59 -24.03 3.01 -6.11
C ARG A 59 -23.09 2.19 -5.22
N GLU A 60 -23.35 0.89 -5.07
CA GLU A 60 -22.57 -0.02 -4.22
C GLU A 60 -21.07 0.00 -4.57
N TYR A 61 -20.72 0.15 -5.86
CA TYR A 61 -19.32 0.22 -6.28
C TYR A 61 -18.62 1.48 -5.75
N LEU A 62 -19.30 2.63 -5.69
CA LEU A 62 -18.74 3.84 -5.08
C LEU A 62 -18.63 3.68 -3.57
N GLU A 63 -19.62 3.07 -2.91
CA GLU A 63 -19.60 2.81 -1.47
C GLU A 63 -18.44 1.87 -1.09
N ASP A 64 -18.19 0.84 -1.88
CA ASP A 64 -17.04 -0.05 -1.73
C ASP A 64 -15.71 0.68 -1.88
N GLY A 65 -15.62 1.59 -2.86
CA GLY A 65 -14.44 2.43 -3.08
C GLY A 65 -14.17 3.36 -1.89
N HIS A 66 -15.18 4.06 -1.39
CA HIS A 66 -15.06 4.91 -0.20
C HIS A 66 -14.72 4.11 1.06
N SER A 67 -15.31 2.93 1.23
CA SER A 67 -14.97 2.01 2.33
C SER A 67 -13.50 1.60 2.27
N LEU A 68 -12.98 1.28 1.09
CA LEU A 68 -11.58 0.93 0.89
C LEU A 68 -10.65 2.11 1.23
N ILE A 69 -10.96 3.33 0.76
CA ILE A 69 -10.18 4.53 1.10
C ILE A 69 -10.14 4.72 2.62
N SER A 70 -11.29 4.64 3.30
CA SER A 70 -11.34 4.73 4.76
C SER A 70 -10.50 3.66 5.46
N SER A 71 -10.51 2.42 4.97
CA SER A 71 -9.63 1.35 5.48
C SER A 71 -8.14 1.66 5.28
N VAL A 72 -7.74 2.19 4.12
CA VAL A 72 -6.35 2.59 3.85
C VAL A 72 -5.90 3.71 4.78
N ILE A 73 -6.71 4.76 4.91
CA ILE A 73 -6.40 5.92 5.75
C ILE A 73 -6.23 5.50 7.21
N ASN A 74 -7.17 4.72 7.74
CA ASN A 74 -7.07 4.14 9.08
C ASN A 74 -5.81 3.25 9.23
N ALA A 75 -5.46 2.47 8.20
CA ALA A 75 -4.26 1.64 8.18
C ALA A 75 -2.93 2.40 8.05
N THR A 76 -2.97 3.74 7.91
CA THR A 76 -1.79 4.62 8.09
C THR A 76 -1.71 5.21 9.51
N GLY A 77 -2.71 4.97 10.35
CA GLY A 77 -2.81 5.56 11.67
C GLY A 77 -3.44 6.96 11.69
N PHE A 78 -4.27 7.28 10.69
CA PHE A 78 -5.01 8.54 10.64
C PHE A 78 -6.51 8.30 10.87
N ASP A 79 -7.09 9.13 11.73
CA ASP A 79 -8.49 9.12 12.08
C ASP A 79 -9.27 10.15 11.25
N LEU A 80 -10.18 9.67 10.41
CA LEU A 80 -10.98 10.55 9.54
C LEU A 80 -12.01 11.38 10.30
N ASP A 81 -12.53 10.90 11.43
CA ASP A 81 -13.58 11.59 12.16
C ASP A 81 -13.03 12.81 12.90
N SER A 82 -11.88 12.65 13.57
CA SER A 82 -11.17 13.74 14.24
C SER A 82 -10.22 14.52 13.32
N GLN A 83 -9.92 14.00 12.13
CA GLN A 83 -8.90 14.53 11.21
C GLN A 83 -7.52 14.64 11.87
N THR A 84 -7.14 13.64 12.67
CA THR A 84 -5.87 13.60 13.41
C THR A 84 -5.17 12.25 13.30
N VAL A 85 -3.87 12.23 13.58
CA VAL A 85 -3.09 11.00 13.73
C VAL A 85 -3.41 10.35 15.08
N TYR A 86 -3.48 9.02 15.12
CA TYR A 86 -3.68 8.30 16.37
C TYR A 86 -2.56 8.63 17.39
N ALA A 87 -2.98 8.93 18.62
CA ALA A 87 -2.05 9.20 19.69
C ALA A 87 -1.18 7.97 19.98
N GLU A 88 0.14 8.14 19.92
CA GLU A 88 1.06 7.08 20.31
C GLU A 88 1.06 6.91 21.84
N ALA A 89 1.06 5.66 22.30
CA ALA A 89 1.31 5.38 23.70
C ALA A 89 2.74 5.79 24.07
N VAL A 90 2.88 6.90 24.78
CA VAL A 90 4.17 7.42 25.23
C VAL A 90 4.83 6.39 26.16
N SER A 91 5.85 5.70 25.67
CA SER A 91 6.71 4.88 26.51
C SER A 91 7.77 5.78 27.14
N ASN A 92 7.63 6.08 28.43
CA ASN A 92 8.49 6.98 29.21
C ASN A 92 9.97 6.55 29.33
N ASN A 93 10.43 5.51 28.62
CA ASN A 93 11.72 4.86 28.84
C ASN A 93 12.65 4.79 27.62
N SER A 94 12.40 5.51 26.52
CA SER A 94 13.38 5.60 25.42
C SER A 94 13.67 7.04 24.99
N SER A 95 14.93 7.44 25.09
CA SER A 95 15.47 8.72 24.60
C SER A 95 15.55 8.83 23.07
N ARG A 96 15.13 7.79 22.33
CA ARG A 96 15.07 7.78 20.86
C ARG A 96 13.63 8.06 20.41
N ARG A 97 13.47 8.99 19.44
CA ARG A 97 12.20 9.14 18.72
C ARG A 97 11.90 7.83 18.01
N ARG A 98 10.80 7.18 18.39
CA ARG A 98 10.34 5.97 17.72
C ARG A 98 9.63 6.39 16.42
N LEU A 99 9.76 5.54 15.41
CA LEU A 99 9.13 5.70 14.10
C LEU A 99 7.60 5.75 14.14
N GLY A 100 7.03 5.22 15.22
CA GLY A 100 5.61 5.13 15.44
C GLY A 100 5.02 3.76 15.21
N THR A 101 3.79 3.61 15.66
CA THR A 101 3.06 2.33 15.57
C THR A 101 2.73 2.02 14.11
N TRP A 102 3.01 0.81 13.65
CA TRP A 102 2.60 0.36 12.32
C TRP A 102 1.11 0.02 12.31
N HIS A 103 0.36 0.58 11.37
CA HIS A 103 -1.08 0.38 11.28
C HIS A 103 -1.52 -0.57 10.15
N GLY A 104 -0.57 -1.08 9.36
CA GLY A 104 -0.79 -2.08 8.31
C GLY A 104 -0.21 -1.67 6.96
N ILE A 105 -0.30 -0.38 6.62
CA ILE A 105 0.21 0.16 5.35
C ILE A 105 0.78 1.57 5.52
N GLY A 106 1.26 1.86 6.72
CA GLY A 106 1.68 3.20 7.11
C GLY A 106 1.72 3.38 8.61
N ARG A 107 2.13 4.58 8.98
CA ARG A 107 2.28 5.07 10.35
C ARG A 107 2.22 6.60 10.33
N ASN A 108 1.78 7.19 11.43
CA ASN A 108 1.68 8.65 11.58
C ASN A 108 0.83 9.36 10.49
N GLY A 109 -0.16 8.66 9.94
CA GLY A 109 -0.98 9.16 8.83
C GLY A 109 -0.26 9.22 7.48
N ILE A 110 0.95 8.70 7.39
CA ILE A 110 1.74 8.64 6.16
C ILE A 110 1.67 7.23 5.60
N LEU A 111 1.35 7.14 4.31
CA LEU A 111 1.33 5.91 3.55
C LEU A 111 2.76 5.38 3.37
N GLU A 112 3.00 4.12 3.71
CA GLU A 112 4.32 3.49 3.60
C GLU A 112 4.19 2.06 3.03
N GLU A 113 5.20 1.64 2.27
CA GLU A 113 5.42 0.21 2.03
C GLU A 113 6.19 -0.39 3.20
N ALA A 114 5.97 -1.67 3.51
CA ALA A 114 6.63 -2.31 4.65
C ALA A 114 8.17 -2.28 4.55
N CYS A 115 8.70 -2.21 3.33
CA CYS A 115 10.12 -2.13 3.00
C CYS A 115 10.73 -0.72 3.12
N ASP A 116 9.92 0.35 3.24
CA ASP A 116 10.38 1.75 3.11
C ASP A 116 11.46 2.09 4.14
N ALA A 117 11.12 1.90 5.41
CA ALA A 117 12.00 2.19 6.54
C ALA A 117 13.27 1.32 6.53
N TYR A 118 13.22 0.11 5.96
CA TYR A 118 14.40 -0.74 5.80
C TYR A 118 15.28 -0.34 4.60
N GLY A 119 14.75 0.45 3.65
CA GLY A 119 15.46 0.77 2.41
C GLY A 119 15.68 -0.47 1.53
N THR A 120 14.81 -1.47 1.65
CA THR A 120 14.91 -2.77 0.93
C THR A 120 13.88 -2.92 -0.18
N CYS A 121 13.15 -1.85 -0.49
CA CYS A 121 12.15 -1.86 -1.56
C CYS A 121 12.78 -2.17 -2.92
N SER A 122 12.14 -3.09 -3.63
CA SER A 122 12.38 -3.35 -5.05
C SER A 122 11.96 -2.14 -5.90
N GLN A 123 12.36 -2.16 -7.18
CA GLN A 123 11.91 -1.16 -8.15
C GLN A 123 10.37 -1.15 -8.28
N ASP A 124 9.74 -2.33 -8.25
CA ASP A 124 8.27 -2.46 -8.22
C ASP A 124 7.70 -1.70 -7.02
N ALA A 125 8.19 -1.98 -5.81
CA ALA A 125 7.63 -1.37 -4.60
C ALA A 125 7.79 0.15 -4.59
N GLN A 126 8.84 0.69 -5.22
CA GLN A 126 9.03 2.14 -5.33
C GLN A 126 7.92 2.86 -6.10
N THR A 127 7.18 2.17 -6.98
CA THR A 127 6.07 2.79 -7.71
C THR A 127 4.71 2.66 -7.00
N PHE A 128 4.57 1.72 -6.05
CA PHE A 128 3.25 1.32 -5.53
C PHE A 128 2.44 2.46 -4.92
N LYS A 129 3.07 3.33 -4.11
CA LYS A 129 2.38 4.50 -3.53
C LYS A 129 1.88 5.47 -4.60
N GLY A 130 2.68 5.66 -5.66
CA GLY A 130 2.27 6.46 -6.82
C GLY A 130 1.07 5.87 -7.54
N ILE A 131 1.04 4.55 -7.74
CA ILE A 131 -0.12 3.85 -8.31
C ILE A 131 -1.35 4.05 -7.43
N PHE A 132 -1.21 3.96 -6.11
CA PHE A 132 -2.32 4.26 -5.19
C PHE A 132 -2.88 5.66 -5.39
N PHE A 133 -2.05 6.70 -5.33
CA PHE A 133 -2.53 8.08 -5.46
C PHE A 133 -3.05 8.41 -6.87
N HIS A 134 -2.49 7.78 -7.91
CA HIS A 134 -3.03 7.89 -9.26
C HIS A 134 -4.48 7.40 -9.33
N HIS A 135 -4.77 6.20 -8.81
CA HIS A 135 -6.12 5.66 -8.83
C HIS A 135 -7.05 6.30 -7.79
N PHE A 136 -6.50 6.82 -6.69
CA PHE A 136 -7.25 7.65 -5.74
C PHE A 136 -7.76 8.91 -6.42
N ALA A 137 -6.90 9.64 -7.14
CA ALA A 137 -7.28 10.83 -7.88
C ALA A 137 -8.35 10.49 -8.92
N LEU A 138 -8.13 9.44 -9.73
CA LEU A 138 -9.13 8.95 -10.68
C LEU A 138 -10.44 8.53 -10.03
N PHE A 139 -10.45 7.96 -8.84
CA PHE A 139 -11.72 7.61 -8.19
C PHE A 139 -12.48 8.85 -7.73
N CYS A 140 -11.77 9.89 -7.28
CA CYS A 140 -12.35 11.09 -6.70
C CYS A 140 -12.64 12.24 -7.67
N GLU A 141 -12.35 12.11 -8.97
CA GLU A 141 -12.77 13.15 -9.92
C GLU A 141 -14.31 13.21 -10.00
N PRO A 142 -14.88 14.38 -10.35
CA PRO A 142 -16.32 14.52 -10.50
C PRO A 142 -16.90 13.44 -11.42
N LEU A 143 -17.96 12.80 -10.94
CA LEU A 143 -18.65 11.77 -11.71
C LEU A 143 -19.23 12.38 -13.02
N PRO A 144 -19.23 11.64 -14.13
CA PRO A 144 -19.74 12.09 -15.43
C PRO A 144 -21.17 12.62 -15.35
N ALA A 145 -21.48 13.56 -16.26
CA ALA A 145 -22.78 14.21 -16.33
C ALA A 145 -23.95 13.23 -16.52
N TYR A 146 -23.71 12.11 -17.20
CA TYR A 146 -24.69 11.06 -17.49
C TYR A 146 -24.06 9.67 -17.31
N VAL A 147 -24.86 8.71 -16.84
CA VAL A 147 -24.52 7.28 -16.86
C VAL A 147 -25.16 6.68 -18.12
N VAL A 148 -24.37 6.03 -18.97
CA VAL A 148 -24.90 5.37 -20.18
C VAL A 148 -25.40 3.98 -19.78
N LYS A 149 -26.69 3.86 -19.49
CA LYS A 149 -27.36 2.56 -19.38
C LYS A 149 -28.25 2.32 -20.60
N PRO A 150 -27.86 1.44 -21.53
CA PRO A 150 -28.72 1.09 -22.65
C PRO A 150 -30.06 0.51 -22.15
N GLY A 151 -31.17 1.20 -22.43
CA GLY A 151 -32.52 0.71 -22.15
C GLY A 151 -33.10 1.07 -20.78
N GLU A 152 -32.41 1.84 -19.93
CA GLU A 152 -32.92 2.33 -18.64
C GLU A 152 -33.04 3.85 -18.61
N THR A 153 -34.11 4.36 -17.99
CA THR A 153 -34.26 5.78 -17.68
C THR A 153 -33.47 6.14 -16.43
N VAL A 154 -32.64 7.18 -16.49
CA VAL A 154 -31.87 7.70 -15.35
C VAL A 154 -32.72 8.69 -14.54
N ASP A 155 -32.82 8.48 -13.23
CA ASP A 155 -33.38 9.46 -12.30
C ASP A 155 -32.35 10.59 -12.06
N ILE A 156 -32.62 11.75 -12.65
CA ILE A 156 -31.70 12.90 -12.61
C ILE A 156 -31.52 13.45 -11.18
N PRO A 157 -32.58 13.74 -10.40
CA PRO A 157 -32.43 14.13 -8.99
C PRO A 157 -31.59 13.15 -8.18
N GLN A 158 -31.80 11.84 -8.34
CA GLN A 158 -31.02 10.82 -7.63
C GLN A 158 -29.55 10.82 -8.05
N LEU A 159 -29.27 10.98 -9.35
CA LEU A 159 -27.90 11.07 -9.87
C LEU A 159 -27.18 12.30 -9.33
N GLU A 160 -27.82 13.48 -9.31
CA GLU A 160 -27.20 14.69 -8.78
C GLU A 160 -26.90 14.58 -7.28
N ALA A 161 -27.82 14.01 -6.50
CA ALA A 161 -27.58 13.74 -5.09
C ALA A 161 -26.41 12.75 -4.87
N LEU A 162 -26.26 11.76 -5.75
CA LEU A 162 -25.12 10.83 -5.71
C LEU A 162 -23.79 11.52 -6.04
N LYS A 163 -23.77 12.39 -7.07
CA LYS A 163 -22.59 13.18 -7.44
C LYS A 163 -22.12 14.06 -6.28
N GLU A 164 -23.04 14.79 -5.66
CA GLU A 164 -22.73 15.63 -4.50
C GLU A 164 -22.19 14.79 -3.34
N TRP A 165 -22.84 13.68 -3.01
CA TRP A 165 -22.37 12.77 -1.98
C TRP A 165 -20.94 12.27 -2.23
N HIS A 166 -20.63 11.86 -3.46
CA HIS A 166 -19.31 11.34 -3.82
C HIS A 166 -18.23 12.42 -3.68
N VAL A 167 -18.48 13.62 -4.20
CA VAL A 167 -17.56 14.77 -4.06
C VAL A 167 -17.34 15.11 -2.60
N GLN A 168 -18.39 15.18 -1.78
CA GLN A 168 -18.25 15.49 -0.35
C GLN A 168 -17.47 14.42 0.41
N LYS A 169 -17.65 13.15 0.07
CA LYS A 169 -16.85 12.06 0.66
C LYS A 169 -15.37 12.18 0.28
N CYS A 170 -15.07 12.47 -0.98
CA CYS A 170 -13.69 12.67 -1.43
C CYS A 170 -13.01 13.88 -0.78
N LYS A 171 -13.73 15.00 -0.62
CA LYS A 171 -13.24 16.15 0.15
C LYS A 171 -12.88 15.81 1.59
N GLY A 172 -13.64 14.91 2.23
CA GLY A 172 -13.38 14.44 3.60
C GLY A 172 -12.01 13.76 3.80
N TYR A 173 -11.32 13.38 2.71
CA TYR A 173 -9.98 12.80 2.76
C TYR A 173 -8.85 13.83 2.63
N GLY A 174 -9.19 15.11 2.37
CA GLY A 174 -8.25 16.17 2.00
C GLY A 174 -7.07 16.34 2.94
N THR A 175 -7.31 16.42 4.26
CA THR A 175 -6.24 16.58 5.27
C THR A 175 -5.20 15.46 5.20
N TRP A 176 -5.66 14.21 5.02
CA TRP A 176 -4.77 13.05 4.93
C TRP A 176 -3.95 13.08 3.63
N VAL A 177 -4.58 13.42 2.49
CA VAL A 177 -3.90 13.53 1.19
C VAL A 177 -2.86 14.65 1.21
N GLN A 178 -3.21 15.81 1.76
CA GLN A 178 -2.29 16.95 1.93
C GLN A 178 -1.10 16.60 2.82
N GLY A 179 -1.35 15.87 3.93
CA GLY A 179 -0.28 15.39 4.81
C GLY A 179 0.70 14.46 4.09
N ASN A 180 0.19 13.54 3.26
CA ASN A 180 1.04 12.66 2.45
C ASN A 180 1.79 13.43 1.35
N ALA A 181 1.17 14.42 0.72
CA ALA A 181 1.82 15.28 -0.26
C ALA A 181 2.96 16.10 0.36
N ALA A 182 2.74 16.68 1.55
CA ALA A 182 3.76 17.39 2.30
C ALA A 182 4.91 16.46 2.69
N ALA A 183 4.61 15.28 3.24
CA ALA A 183 5.62 14.28 3.61
C ALA A 183 6.44 13.80 2.40
N ALA A 184 5.81 13.58 1.24
CA ALA A 184 6.50 13.25 0.00
C ALA A 184 7.43 14.39 -0.46
N ASN A 185 6.95 15.63 -0.39
CA ASN A 185 7.70 16.81 -0.78
C ASN A 185 8.93 17.05 0.12
N GLU A 186 8.84 16.72 1.40
CA GLU A 186 9.97 16.80 2.35
C GLU A 186 11.12 15.83 2.00
N THR A 187 10.87 14.82 1.17
CA THR A 187 11.92 13.89 0.72
C THR A 187 12.76 14.42 -0.45
N LEU A 188 12.47 15.61 -0.97
CA LEU A 188 13.26 16.20 -2.05
C LEU A 188 14.69 16.49 -1.58
N ASN A 189 15.67 16.00 -2.33
CA ASN A 189 17.06 16.39 -2.10
C ASN A 189 17.38 17.76 -2.74
N SER A 190 18.63 18.21 -2.61
CA SER A 190 19.09 19.49 -3.17
C SER A 190 19.01 19.59 -4.70
N LYS A 191 18.79 18.48 -5.42
CA LYS A 191 18.59 18.44 -6.87
C LYS A 191 17.10 18.40 -7.25
N GLY A 192 16.19 18.36 -6.28
CA GLY A 192 14.76 18.19 -6.52
C GLY A 192 14.35 16.75 -6.83
N GLU A 193 15.13 15.75 -6.41
CA GLU A 193 14.79 14.35 -6.59
C GLU A 193 14.06 13.82 -5.34
N ALA A 194 12.85 13.29 -5.53
CA ALA A 194 11.99 12.75 -4.48
C ALA A 194 12.45 11.37 -3.99
N GLY A 195 12.33 11.13 -2.68
CA GLY A 195 12.59 9.86 -2.01
C GLY A 195 11.36 8.96 -1.89
N MET A 196 11.62 7.68 -1.61
CA MET A 196 10.56 6.68 -1.41
C MET A 196 9.94 6.76 -0.02
N TRP A 197 10.73 7.00 1.03
CA TRP A 197 10.27 6.94 2.41
C TRP A 197 9.84 8.31 2.91
N TRP A 198 8.56 8.60 2.74
CA TRP A 198 7.94 9.90 3.08
C TRP A 198 7.97 10.19 4.59
N GLY A 199 7.94 9.16 5.44
CA GLY A 199 8.05 9.26 6.89
C GLY A 199 9.47 9.40 7.44
N ALA A 200 10.51 9.47 6.61
CA ALA A 200 11.91 9.44 7.05
C ALA A 200 12.28 10.55 8.06
N HIS A 201 11.66 11.73 7.92
CA HIS A 201 11.90 12.90 8.77
C HIS A 201 11.43 12.71 10.23
N LEU A 202 10.52 11.75 10.47
CA LEU A 202 10.05 11.39 11.80
C LEU A 202 11.12 10.64 12.62
N THR A 203 12.21 10.22 11.97
CA THR A 203 13.30 9.46 12.59
C THR A 203 14.50 10.35 12.89
N THR A 204 15.14 10.13 14.04
CA THR A 204 16.46 10.71 14.29
C THR A 204 17.49 9.90 13.51
N ALA A 205 17.85 10.39 12.34
CA ALA A 205 18.89 9.91 11.44
C ALA A 205 20.06 9.19 12.15
N SER A 206 20.03 7.86 12.17
CA SER A 206 21.20 6.98 12.24
C SER A 206 20.72 5.53 12.17
N GLY A 207 20.77 4.94 10.98
CA GLY A 207 20.64 3.50 10.75
C GLY A 207 19.45 2.86 11.46
N THR A 208 18.32 2.73 10.76
CA THR A 208 17.18 1.95 11.24
C THR A 208 17.66 0.61 11.76
N ASN A 209 17.54 0.39 13.07
CA ASN A 209 17.92 -0.88 13.66
C ASN A 209 16.93 -1.96 13.20
N VAL A 210 17.34 -3.22 13.29
CA VAL A 210 16.45 -4.37 13.10
C VAL A 210 15.21 -4.18 13.99
N GLY A 211 14.02 -4.17 13.38
CA GLY A 211 12.73 -4.04 14.09
C GLY A 211 12.00 -2.69 13.96
N GLU A 212 12.51 -1.75 13.15
CA GLU A 212 11.85 -0.44 12.96
C GLU A 212 11.10 -0.29 11.62
N GLY A 213 11.08 -1.31 10.75
CA GLY A 213 10.35 -1.24 9.48
C GLY A 213 8.87 -1.58 9.58
N GLY A 214 8.17 -1.65 8.45
CA GLY A 214 6.77 -2.05 8.45
C GLY A 214 6.62 -3.52 8.86
N GLU A 215 5.55 -3.83 9.60
CA GLU A 215 5.29 -5.19 10.05
C GLU A 215 4.75 -6.03 8.88
N ILE A 216 5.41 -7.15 8.60
CA ILE A 216 4.96 -8.17 7.66
C ILE A 216 3.98 -9.08 8.40
N PRO A 217 2.69 -9.14 8.00
CA PRO A 217 1.69 -9.93 8.71
C PRO A 217 2.01 -11.42 8.76
N GLU A 218 1.48 -12.13 9.75
CA GLU A 218 1.52 -13.60 9.76
C GLU A 218 0.87 -14.17 8.49
N GLY A 219 1.51 -15.18 7.88
CA GLY A 219 1.03 -15.77 6.62
C GLY A 219 1.33 -14.93 5.38
N ALA A 220 2.10 -13.85 5.52
CA ALA A 220 2.52 -13.01 4.41
C ALA A 220 3.93 -13.38 3.90
N VAL A 221 4.12 -13.31 2.59
CA VAL A 221 5.41 -13.44 1.91
C VAL A 221 5.58 -12.26 0.97
N ASP A 222 6.54 -11.39 1.30
CA ASP A 222 6.92 -10.23 0.48
C ASP A 222 7.85 -10.65 -0.67
N TYR A 223 7.33 -11.41 -1.62
CA TYR A 223 8.11 -11.89 -2.76
C TYR A 223 8.52 -10.77 -3.72
N ARG A 224 7.83 -9.63 -3.70
CA ARG A 224 8.18 -8.45 -4.52
C ARG A 224 9.49 -7.83 -4.08
N ASN A 225 9.73 -7.75 -2.77
CA ASN A 225 10.97 -7.16 -2.23
C ASN A 225 12.02 -8.21 -1.85
N SER A 226 11.60 -9.39 -1.39
CA SER A 226 12.51 -10.45 -0.90
C SER A 226 12.75 -11.58 -1.91
N GLY A 227 12.06 -11.55 -3.05
CA GLY A 227 12.10 -12.61 -4.06
C GLY A 227 11.21 -13.81 -3.72
N VAL A 228 10.94 -14.65 -4.73
CA VAL A 228 10.05 -15.81 -4.61
C VAL A 228 10.70 -16.92 -3.77
N PRO A 229 10.05 -17.39 -2.68
CA PRO A 229 10.56 -18.51 -1.90
C PRO A 229 10.70 -19.80 -2.71
N ARG A 230 11.67 -20.64 -2.30
CA ARG A 230 11.93 -21.94 -2.93
C ARG A 230 11.23 -23.10 -2.24
N ASP A 231 10.17 -22.82 -1.49
CA ASP A 231 9.39 -23.84 -0.80
C ASP A 231 8.37 -24.53 -1.73
N ARG A 232 7.62 -25.48 -1.16
CA ARG A 232 6.64 -26.27 -1.91
C ARG A 232 5.39 -25.48 -2.33
N VAL A 233 5.13 -24.32 -1.72
CA VAL A 233 3.97 -23.44 -2.00
C VAL A 233 4.30 -22.52 -3.19
N TRP A 234 5.49 -21.94 -3.20
CA TRP A 234 5.90 -20.94 -4.19
C TRP A 234 6.66 -21.53 -5.40
N SER A 235 7.27 -22.72 -5.26
CA SER A 235 8.08 -23.34 -6.33
C SER A 235 7.60 -24.74 -6.70
N TYR A 236 6.77 -24.85 -7.74
CA TYR A 236 6.37 -26.14 -8.31
C TYR A 236 7.52 -26.76 -9.14
N GLY A 237 8.10 -27.87 -8.66
CA GLY A 237 9.02 -28.71 -9.45
C GLY A 237 10.52 -28.59 -9.17
N ARG A 238 11.01 -27.59 -8.42
CA ARG A 238 12.44 -27.48 -8.05
C ARG A 238 12.82 -28.18 -6.74
N ALA A 239 11.84 -28.56 -5.90
CA ALA A 239 12.11 -29.27 -4.65
C ALA A 239 12.67 -30.69 -4.85
N LYS A 240 12.61 -31.26 -6.07
CA LYS A 240 13.02 -32.64 -6.35
C LYS A 240 14.53 -32.86 -6.61
N GLY A 241 15.38 -31.84 -6.48
CA GLY A 241 16.81 -31.97 -6.82
C GLY A 241 17.80 -31.87 -5.65
N ARG A 242 17.38 -31.54 -4.43
CA ARG A 242 18.32 -31.23 -3.33
C ARG A 242 17.87 -31.69 -1.93
N GLU A 243 17.00 -32.68 -1.83
CA GLU A 243 16.68 -33.29 -0.52
C GLU A 243 17.81 -34.18 0.05
N GLN A 244 18.93 -34.35 -0.67
CA GLN A 244 20.13 -35.04 -0.18
C GLN A 244 21.41 -34.20 -0.34
N GLN A 245 21.40 -32.94 0.08
CA GLN A 245 22.66 -32.29 0.44
C GLN A 245 22.45 -31.20 1.48
N SER A 246 22.91 -31.53 2.69
CA SER A 246 23.07 -30.66 3.85
C SER A 246 21.78 -30.13 4.50
N VAL A 247 21.42 -30.85 5.57
CA VAL A 247 21.35 -30.23 6.89
C VAL A 247 22.59 -29.34 7.07
N LYS A 248 22.47 -28.08 6.66
CA LYS A 248 23.23 -26.95 7.16
C LYS A 248 22.18 -25.97 7.65
N THR A 249 22.00 -26.00 8.95
CA THR A 249 21.55 -24.89 9.79
C THR A 249 21.72 -23.54 9.10
N GLY A 250 20.63 -22.78 9.00
CA GLY A 250 20.67 -21.33 8.77
C GLY A 250 21.42 -20.89 7.51
N ALA A 251 20.89 -21.21 6.33
CA ALA A 251 21.16 -20.32 5.20
C ALA A 251 20.34 -19.05 5.43
N ALA A 252 20.91 -18.14 6.22
CA ALA A 252 20.57 -16.72 6.13
C ALA A 252 20.41 -16.43 4.64
N ALA A 253 19.24 -15.92 4.25
CA ALA A 253 19.15 -15.14 3.03
C ALA A 253 20.40 -14.26 3.05
N ARG A 254 21.22 -14.31 1.99
CA ARG A 254 22.38 -13.42 1.88
C ARG A 254 21.86 -12.05 2.23
N GLU A 255 22.20 -11.57 3.43
CA GLU A 255 21.97 -10.19 3.75
C GLU A 255 22.61 -9.44 2.59
N PRO A 256 21.91 -8.48 1.98
CA PRO A 256 22.60 -7.52 1.15
C PRO A 256 23.78 -7.07 2.00
N GLU A 257 24.99 -7.24 1.49
CA GLU A 257 26.18 -6.65 2.09
C GLU A 257 25.89 -5.15 2.06
N PHE A 258 25.24 -4.64 3.13
CA PHE A 258 25.12 -3.23 3.41
C PHE A 258 26.53 -2.81 3.77
N ALA A 259 27.37 -2.68 2.75
CA ALA A 259 28.61 -1.95 2.84
C ALA A 259 28.19 -0.59 3.41
N GLY A 260 28.51 -0.39 4.69
CA GLY A 260 28.10 0.74 5.50
C GLY A 260 28.64 2.04 4.93
N ARG A 261 27.99 2.54 3.89
CA ARG A 261 27.86 3.97 3.69
C ARG A 261 26.79 4.40 4.66
N THR A 262 27.21 5.08 5.71
CA THR A 262 26.34 6.00 6.44
C THR A 262 25.81 7.02 5.44
N THR A 263 24.69 6.69 4.78
CA THR A 263 23.96 7.67 4.00
C THR A 263 23.36 8.66 4.99
N GLN A 264 23.68 9.93 4.81
CA GLN A 264 23.16 10.98 5.69
C GLN A 264 21.64 11.11 5.53
N ASP A 265 21.14 10.82 4.33
CA ASP A 265 19.73 10.75 4.00
C ASP A 265 19.26 9.29 3.89
N ALA A 266 18.16 8.97 4.55
CA ALA A 266 17.56 7.64 4.54
C ALA A 266 16.98 7.26 3.16
N ASN A 267 16.62 8.25 2.34
CA ASN A 267 16.10 8.07 0.99
C ASN A 267 17.18 7.75 -0.07
N ASP A 268 18.46 7.84 0.29
CA ASP A 268 19.58 7.40 -0.56
C ASP A 268 19.94 5.91 -0.35
N ARG A 269 19.24 5.22 0.55
CA ARG A 269 19.44 3.78 0.81
C ARG A 269 18.82 2.91 -0.28
N GLY A 270 19.29 1.66 -0.36
CA GLY A 270 18.80 0.70 -1.33
C GLY A 270 19.10 1.14 -2.76
N ILE A 271 18.08 1.12 -3.62
CA ILE A 271 18.19 1.63 -5.00
C ILE A 271 18.04 3.16 -5.10
N GLY A 272 17.82 3.85 -3.97
CA GLY A 272 17.80 5.30 -3.87
C GLY A 272 16.57 5.94 -4.52
N ARG A 273 16.77 7.16 -5.04
CA ARG A 273 15.77 7.96 -5.74
C ARG A 273 15.72 7.57 -7.21
N THR A 274 14.52 7.29 -7.70
CA THR A 274 14.30 6.72 -9.03
C THR A 274 13.18 7.45 -9.76
N VAL A 275 12.89 7.06 -11.00
CA VAL A 275 11.75 7.61 -11.75
C VAL A 275 10.42 7.23 -11.10
N GLU A 276 10.38 6.07 -10.45
CA GLU A 276 9.22 5.56 -9.71
C GLU A 276 8.92 6.43 -8.49
N THR A 277 9.95 6.86 -7.73
CA THR A 277 9.75 7.78 -6.60
C THR A 277 9.34 9.18 -7.05
N GLN A 278 9.84 9.66 -8.21
CA GLN A 278 9.37 10.91 -8.81
C GLN A 278 7.89 10.81 -9.21
N ALA A 279 7.50 9.70 -9.85
CA ALA A 279 6.11 9.46 -10.20
C ALA A 279 5.21 9.40 -8.96
N GLY A 280 5.71 8.83 -7.87
CA GLY A 280 5.05 8.85 -6.56
C GLY A 280 4.75 10.26 -6.06
N LEU A 281 5.75 11.15 -6.07
CA LEU A 281 5.57 12.55 -5.68
C LEU A 281 4.53 13.26 -6.56
N VAL A 282 4.63 13.13 -7.89
CA VAL A 282 3.69 13.77 -8.82
C VAL A 282 2.27 13.27 -8.60
N ALA A 283 2.08 11.96 -8.38
CA ALA A 283 0.76 11.38 -8.17
C ALA A 283 0.08 11.90 -6.90
N VAL A 284 0.80 12.00 -5.77
CA VAL A 284 0.23 12.52 -4.52
C VAL A 284 0.00 14.04 -4.57
N LEU A 285 0.88 14.80 -5.24
CA LEU A 285 0.67 16.22 -5.48
C LEU A 285 -0.58 16.47 -6.34
N ARG A 286 -0.78 15.69 -7.41
CA ARG A 286 -2.00 15.74 -8.22
C ARG A 286 -3.24 15.45 -7.37
N ALA A 287 -3.22 14.38 -6.59
CA ALA A 287 -4.34 14.02 -5.72
C ALA A 287 -4.65 15.12 -4.70
N ALA A 288 -3.64 15.76 -4.12
CA ALA A 288 -3.81 16.88 -3.20
C ALA A 288 -4.37 18.11 -3.91
N TRP A 289 -3.85 18.45 -5.10
CA TRP A 289 -4.31 19.58 -5.89
C TRP A 289 -5.77 19.44 -6.31
N GLU A 290 -6.13 18.32 -6.92
CA GLU A 290 -7.50 18.06 -7.39
C GLU A 290 -8.50 17.92 -6.21
N GLY A 291 -8.02 17.41 -5.07
CA GLY A 291 -8.81 17.37 -3.83
C GLY A 291 -9.09 18.75 -3.22
N VAL A 292 -8.19 19.72 -3.42
CA VAL A 292 -8.31 21.10 -2.93
C VAL A 292 -9.06 22.01 -3.91
N GLU A 293 -8.83 21.90 -5.22
CA GLU A 293 -9.53 22.73 -6.21
C GLU A 293 -11.04 22.42 -6.31
N ALA A 294 -11.51 21.30 -5.76
CA ALA A 294 -12.94 21.07 -5.56
C ALA A 294 -13.59 22.08 -4.58
N GLU A 295 -12.82 22.95 -3.92
CA GLU A 295 -13.28 24.03 -3.03
C GLU A 295 -13.67 25.34 -3.75
N SER A 296 -13.40 25.47 -5.06
CA SER A 296 -13.65 26.71 -5.83
C SER A 296 -14.90 26.66 -6.71
#